data_AF-A0A512N3J6-F1
#
_entry.id   AF-A0A512N3J6-F1
#
_cell.length_a   1.000
_cell.length_b   1.000
_cell.length_c   1.000
_cell.angle_alpha   90.00
_cell.angle_beta   90.00
_cell.angle_gamma   90.00
#
_symmetry.space_group_name_H-M   'P 1'
#
loop_
_entity.id
_entity.type
_entity.pdbx_description
1 polymer ?
#
loop_
_entity_poly.entity_id
_entity_poly.type
_entity_poly.pdbx_seq_one_letter_code
_entity_poly.pdbx_strand_id
1 'polypeptide(L)'
;MEPTYVRVGESRKRVTLTVTRRSERPHIVRAWATFKPNKVSPIQEINKVELHTGLCETVASSIPPHSDPYWLAVEVLRDTGAGWTRSISRQCDDVEVPHSFEFNEIALDITYS
;
A
#
# COMPACT_ATOMS: atom_id res chain seq x y z
N MET A 1 -14.73 -4.60 2.83
CA MET A 1 -13.83 -4.50 1.65
C MET A 1 -12.42 -4.86 2.10
N GLU A 2 -11.77 -5.75 1.37
CA GLU A 2 -10.40 -6.24 1.63
C GLU A 2 -9.35 -5.27 1.05
N PRO A 3 -8.12 -5.23 1.59
CA PRO A 3 -7.03 -4.42 1.03
C PRO A 3 -6.59 -4.95 -0.35
N THR A 4 -5.81 -4.16 -1.07
CA THR A 4 -5.14 -4.62 -2.30
C THR A 4 -3.87 -5.36 -1.92
N TYR A 5 -3.64 -6.54 -2.49
CA TYR A 5 -2.47 -7.34 -2.20
C TYR A 5 -1.51 -7.31 -3.39
N VAL A 6 -0.25 -6.99 -3.11
CA VAL A 6 0.84 -6.93 -4.09
C VAL A 6 1.86 -8.00 -3.75
N ARG A 7 2.21 -8.83 -4.72
CA ARG A 7 3.24 -9.86 -4.56
C ARG A 7 4.62 -9.20 -4.47
N VAL A 8 5.42 -9.63 -3.50
CA VAL A 8 6.83 -9.20 -3.40
C VAL A 8 7.72 -10.35 -3.86
N GLY A 9 8.18 -10.28 -5.12
CA GLY A 9 9.09 -11.27 -5.71
C GLY A 9 10.48 -11.29 -5.07
N GLU A 10 11.02 -10.11 -4.74
CA GLU A 10 12.32 -9.93 -4.11
C GLU A 10 12.23 -9.56 -2.63
N SER A 11 11.78 -10.47 -1.76
CA SER A 11 11.57 -10.19 -0.33
C SER A 11 12.82 -9.74 0.43
N ARG A 12 14.02 -10.05 -0.10
CA ARG A 12 15.32 -9.67 0.46
C ARG A 12 15.72 -8.23 0.14
N LYS A 13 14.99 -7.52 -0.72
CA LYS A 13 15.17 -6.09 -0.98
C LYS A 13 14.21 -5.28 -0.11
N ARG A 14 14.59 -4.03 0.16
CA ARG A 14 13.69 -3.08 0.82
C ARG A 14 12.62 -2.69 -0.20
N VAL A 15 11.36 -2.66 0.22
CA VAL A 15 10.26 -2.19 -0.61
C VAL A 15 9.94 -0.76 -0.21
N THR A 16 10.00 0.15 -1.17
CA THR A 16 9.69 1.57 -0.95
C THR A 16 8.33 1.88 -1.55
N LEU A 17 7.47 2.50 -0.75
CA LEU A 17 6.18 3.04 -1.16
C LEU A 17 6.30 4.55 -1.24
N THR A 18 6.01 5.12 -2.41
CA THR A 18 5.97 6.56 -2.64
C THR A 18 4.56 6.96 -3.02
N VAL A 19 4.00 7.93 -2.32
CA VAL A 19 2.64 8.38 -2.49
C VAL A 19 2.66 9.83 -2.91
N THR A 20 2.06 10.12 -4.06
CA THR A 20 1.90 11.48 -4.58
C THR A 20 0.43 11.85 -4.57
N ARG A 21 0.05 12.81 -3.73
CA ARG A 21 -1.34 13.28 -3.68
C ARG A 21 -1.60 14.26 -4.83
N ARG A 22 -2.69 14.03 -5.56
CA ARG A 22 -3.13 14.86 -6.71
C ARG A 22 -4.43 15.63 -6.43
N SER A 23 -5.06 15.44 -5.28
CA SER A 23 -6.36 16.05 -4.94
C SER A 23 -6.28 17.10 -3.83
N GLU A 24 -7.35 17.89 -3.66
CA GLU A 24 -7.50 18.85 -2.55
C GLU A 24 -7.89 18.21 -1.22
N ARG A 25 -8.30 16.94 -1.22
CA ARG A 25 -8.66 16.22 0.01
C ARG A 25 -7.48 15.40 0.54
N PRO A 26 -7.30 15.29 1.87
CA PRO A 26 -6.29 14.41 2.45
C PRO A 26 -6.51 12.93 2.11
N HIS A 27 -5.40 12.22 1.91
CA HIS A 27 -5.37 10.77 1.76
C HIS A 27 -4.38 10.15 2.75
N ILE A 28 -4.73 8.97 3.26
CA ILE A 28 -3.85 8.12 4.05
C ILE A 28 -3.61 6.84 3.27
N VAL A 29 -2.34 6.46 3.07
CA VAL A 29 -1.98 5.15 2.54
C VAL A 29 -1.41 4.31 3.66
N ARG A 30 -2.05 3.18 3.94
CA ARG A 30 -1.56 2.17 4.87
C ARG A 30 -1.00 1.02 4.07
N ALA A 31 0.18 0.56 4.45
CA ALA A 31 0.73 -0.66 3.89
C ALA A 31 1.37 -1.52 4.98
N TRP A 32 1.25 -2.84 4.85
CA TRP A 32 1.86 -3.78 5.76
C TRP A 32 2.19 -5.07 5.02
N ALA A 33 3.24 -5.75 5.46
CA ALA A 33 3.58 -7.06 4.93
C ALA A 33 2.75 -8.15 5.61
N THR A 34 2.41 -9.20 4.86
CA THR A 34 1.62 -10.34 5.34
C THR A 34 1.99 -11.64 4.63
N PHE A 35 1.86 -12.76 5.33
CA PHE A 35 2.06 -14.09 4.75
C PHE A 35 0.75 -14.62 4.16
N LYS A 36 0.75 -14.83 2.84
CA LYS A 36 -0.27 -15.47 1.99
C LYS A 36 -1.73 -15.07 2.31
N PRO A 37 -2.31 -14.10 1.58
CA PRO A 37 -3.64 -13.54 1.88
C PRO A 37 -4.84 -14.47 1.60
N ASN A 38 -4.61 -15.72 1.15
CA ASN A 38 -5.68 -16.59 0.61
C ASN A 38 -6.07 -17.81 1.47
N LYS A 39 -5.58 -17.93 2.70
CA LYS A 39 -5.97 -19.03 3.60
C LYS A 39 -6.48 -18.48 4.91
N VAL A 40 -7.50 -19.16 5.44
CA VAL A 40 -8.27 -19.03 6.68
C VAL A 40 -7.44 -18.81 7.98
N SER A 41 -6.14 -18.56 7.86
CA SER A 41 -5.25 -18.17 8.94
C SER A 41 -5.31 -16.65 9.19
N PRO A 42 -5.12 -16.21 10.44
CA PRO A 42 -5.01 -14.79 10.73
C PRO A 42 -3.86 -14.18 9.90
N ILE A 43 -4.18 -13.11 9.16
CA ILE A 43 -3.21 -12.28 8.46
C ILE A 43 -2.20 -11.80 9.51
N GLN A 44 -1.00 -12.37 9.50
CA GLN A 44 0.05 -11.91 10.39
C GLN A 44 0.64 -10.63 9.79
N GLU A 45 0.22 -9.49 10.32
CA GLU A 45 0.75 -8.19 9.93
C GLU A 45 2.17 -8.03 10.45
N ILE A 46 3.10 -7.71 9.54
CA ILE A 46 4.46 -7.32 9.88
C ILE A 46 4.79 -6.00 9.21
N ASN A 47 5.60 -5.17 9.88
CA ASN A 47 6.14 -3.92 9.34
C ASN A 47 5.07 -2.98 8.76
N LYS A 48 4.12 -2.54 9.58
CA LYS A 48 3.09 -1.59 9.15
C LYS A 48 3.67 -0.18 8.97
N VAL A 49 3.31 0.47 7.88
CA VAL A 49 3.59 1.88 7.60
C VAL A 49 2.30 2.62 7.26
N GLU A 50 2.24 3.89 7.66
CA GLU A 50 1.14 4.80 7.36
C GLU A 50 1.72 6.09 6.79
N LEU A 51 1.27 6.45 5.60
CA LEU A 51 1.70 7.61 4.84
C LEU A 51 0.56 8.61 4.82
N HIS A 52 0.78 9.76 5.47
CA HIS A 52 -0.16 10.88 5.48
C HIS A 52 0.30 11.90 4.44
N THR A 53 -0.55 12.19 3.45
CA THR A 53 -0.21 13.16 2.40
C THR A 53 -0.70 14.56 2.75
N GLY A 54 0.22 15.53 2.87
CA GLY A 54 -0.08 16.95 2.90
C GLY A 54 -0.59 17.48 1.55
N LEU A 55 -0.94 18.78 1.48
CA LEU A 55 -1.38 19.42 0.24
C LEU A 55 -0.26 19.40 -0.81
N CYS A 56 -0.52 18.76 -1.95
CA CYS A 56 0.44 18.59 -3.07
C CYS A 56 1.80 17.99 -2.66
N GLU A 57 1.81 17.13 -1.64
CA GLU A 57 3.02 16.53 -1.10
C GLU A 57 3.25 15.12 -1.69
N THR A 58 4.52 14.81 -1.93
CA THR A 58 4.98 13.44 -2.18
C THR A 58 5.64 12.92 -0.91
N VAL A 59 5.15 11.81 -0.38
CA VAL A 59 5.68 11.18 0.83
C VAL A 59 6.12 9.76 0.54
N ALA A 60 7.21 9.31 1.16
CA ALA A 60 7.74 7.98 0.96
C ALA A 60 8.01 7.29 2.31
N SER A 61 7.83 5.97 2.32
CA SER A 61 8.17 5.10 3.45
C SER A 61 8.60 3.75 2.91
N SER A 62 9.19 2.91 3.77
CA SER A 62 9.70 1.63 3.32
C SER A 62 9.40 0.50 4.29
N ILE A 63 9.18 -0.67 3.71
CA ILE A 63 9.12 -1.96 4.39
C ILE A 63 10.53 -2.56 4.34
N PRO A 64 11.12 -2.90 5.50
CA PRO A 64 12.46 -3.48 5.52
C PRO A 64 12.45 -4.86 4.82
N PRO A 65 13.62 -5.33 4.36
CA PRO A 65 13.80 -6.68 3.85
C PRO A 65 13.26 -7.75 4.82
N HIS A 66 12.74 -8.83 4.26
CA HIS A 66 12.23 -9.96 5.01
C HIS A 66 12.84 -11.28 4.50
N SER A 67 13.06 -12.24 5.41
CA SER A 67 13.68 -13.53 5.07
C SER A 67 12.82 -14.37 4.15
N ASP A 68 11.52 -14.34 4.40
CA ASP A 68 10.52 -15.17 3.75
C ASP A 68 9.70 -14.37 2.73
N PRO A 69 9.25 -15.00 1.64
CA PRO A 69 8.34 -14.38 0.69
C PRO A 69 7.06 -13.90 1.37
N TYR A 70 6.63 -12.68 1.02
CA TYR A 70 5.46 -12.04 1.60
C TYR A 70 4.66 -11.30 0.54
N TRP A 71 3.46 -10.88 0.93
CA TRP A 71 2.61 -9.98 0.18
C TRP A 71 2.53 -8.65 0.89
N LEU A 72 2.48 -7.57 0.13
CA LEU A 72 2.22 -6.24 0.64
C LEU A 72 0.72 -5.96 0.54
N ALA A 73 0.06 -5.83 1.67
CA ALA A 73 -1.31 -5.35 1.74
C ALA A 73 -1.31 -3.82 1.75
N VAL A 74 -2.16 -3.21 0.93
CA VAL A 74 -2.25 -1.76 0.74
C VAL A 74 -3.70 -1.31 0.86
N GLU A 75 -3.93 -0.30 1.70
CA GLU A 75 -5.19 0.45 1.79
C GLU A 75 -4.96 1.93 1.54
N VAL A 76 -5.82 2.54 0.74
CA VAL A 76 -5.87 3.99 0.59
C VAL A 76 -7.19 4.50 1.13
N LEU A 77 -7.11 5.38 2.11
CA LEU A 77 -8.23 6.04 2.77
C LEU A 77 -8.28 7.48 2.29
N ARG A 78 -9.48 7.94 1.94
CA ARG A 78 -9.77 9.32 1.55
C ARG A 78 -10.61 9.98 2.63
N ASP A 79 -10.29 11.21 2.96
CA ASP A 79 -11.15 12.04 3.80
C ASP A 79 -12.39 12.54 3.02
N THR A 80 -13.57 12.27 3.58
CA THR A 80 -14.85 12.69 3.01
C THR A 80 -15.43 13.93 3.70
N GLY A 81 -14.82 14.41 4.77
CA GLY A 81 -15.39 15.40 5.68
C GLY A 81 -16.32 14.79 6.74
N ALA A 82 -16.94 13.64 6.45
CA ALA A 82 -17.67 12.83 7.44
C ALA A 82 -16.79 11.73 8.08
N GLY A 83 -15.51 11.67 7.70
CA GLY A 83 -14.55 10.66 8.12
C GLY A 83 -13.77 10.04 6.96
N TRP A 84 -12.94 9.06 7.31
CA TRP A 84 -12.11 8.32 6.37
C TRP A 84 -12.89 7.20 5.70
N THR A 85 -12.84 7.14 4.38
CA THR A 85 -13.46 6.08 3.58
C THR A 85 -12.40 5.37 2.75
N ARG A 86 -12.52 4.04 2.60
CA ARG A 86 -11.63 3.27 1.72
C ARG A 86 -11.91 3.64 0.25
N SER A 87 -10.85 4.00 -0.46
CA SER A 87 -10.89 4.46 -1.85
C SER A 87 -10.52 3.37 -2.87
N ILE A 88 -9.88 2.28 -2.45
CA ILE A 88 -9.53 1.16 -3.34
C ILE A 88 -10.52 0.01 -3.17
N SER A 89 -11.13 -0.38 -4.29
CA SER A 89 -11.81 -1.66 -4.48
C SER A 89 -10.80 -2.67 -5.00
N ARG A 90 -10.60 -3.77 -4.26
CA ARG A 90 -9.88 -5.00 -4.63
C ARG A 90 -9.44 -5.07 -6.10
N GLN A 91 -8.19 -4.71 -6.40
CA GLN A 91 -7.53 -5.20 -7.60
C GLN A 91 -7.04 -6.61 -7.30
N CYS A 92 -7.59 -7.59 -8.03
CA CYS A 92 -7.44 -9.02 -7.75
C CYS A 92 -6.51 -9.72 -8.75
N ASP A 93 -5.91 -8.98 -9.67
CA ASP A 93 -4.96 -9.50 -10.65
C ASP A 93 -3.59 -9.66 -9.99
N ASP A 94 -2.72 -10.50 -10.56
CA ASP A 94 -1.37 -10.82 -10.09
C ASP A 94 -0.43 -9.60 -10.15
N VAL A 95 -0.67 -8.61 -9.30
CA VAL A 95 0.14 -7.39 -9.19
C VAL A 95 1.41 -7.72 -8.41
N GLU A 96 2.58 -7.43 -8.99
CA GLU A 96 3.90 -7.69 -8.40
C GLU A 96 4.76 -6.42 -8.38
N VAL A 97 5.65 -6.29 -7.39
CA VAL A 97 6.61 -5.19 -7.32
C VAL A 97 7.69 -5.33 -8.41
N PRO A 98 8.07 -4.26 -9.14
CA PRO A 98 7.59 -2.89 -9.01
C PRO A 98 6.21 -2.66 -9.65
N HIS A 99 5.39 -1.83 -9.00
CA HIS A 99 4.07 -1.47 -9.51
C HIS A 99 3.68 -0.04 -9.18
N SER A 100 2.91 0.57 -10.07
CA SER A 100 2.35 1.91 -9.88
C SER A 100 0.83 1.83 -9.96
N PHE A 101 0.17 2.25 -8.89
CA PHE A 101 -1.27 2.43 -8.87
C PHE A 101 -1.61 3.89 -9.13
N GLU A 102 -2.35 4.14 -10.20
CA GLU A 102 -2.93 5.45 -10.44
C GLU A 102 -4.39 5.46 -10.04
N PHE A 103 -4.69 6.26 -9.02
CA PHE A 103 -6.05 6.64 -8.68
C PHE A 103 -6.23 8.10 -9.10
N ASN A 104 -7.44 8.48 -9.54
CA ASN A 104 -7.71 9.84 -10.02
C ASN A 104 -7.23 10.96 -9.07
N GLU A 105 -7.09 10.65 -7.78
CA GLU A 105 -6.77 11.59 -6.71
C GLU A 105 -5.39 11.40 -6.08
N ILE A 106 -4.71 10.28 -6.36
CA ILE A 106 -3.47 9.89 -5.72
C ILE A 106 -2.73 8.85 -6.57
N ALA A 107 -1.41 8.98 -6.68
CA ALA A 107 -0.55 7.96 -7.27
C ALA A 107 0.24 7.26 -6.15
N LEU A 108 0.36 5.94 -6.24
CA LEU A 108 1.17 5.12 -5.35
C LEU A 108 2.14 4.28 -6.17
N ASP A 109 3.43 4.55 -5.99
CA ASP A 109 4.52 3.77 -6.58
C ASP A 109 5.11 2.84 -5.54
N ILE A 110 5.30 1.58 -5.91
CA ILE A 110 5.88 0.53 -5.07
C ILE A 110 7.09 -0.01 -5.81
N THR A 111 8.28 0.15 -5.25
CA THR A 111 9.55 -0.17 -5.90
C THR A 111 10.48 -0.92 -4.97
N TYR A 112 11.53 -1.53 -5.52
CA TYR A 112 12.67 -2.02 -4.75
C TYR A 112 13.71 -0.92 -4.59
N SER A 113 14.38 -0.92 -3.43
CA SER A 113 15.51 -0.04 -3.09
C SER A 113 16.64 -0.83 -2.45
#